data_AF-A0AAN6FWQ7-F1
#
_entry.id   AF-A0AAN6FWQ7-F1
#
_cell.length_a   1.000
_cell.length_b   1.000
_cell.length_c   1.000
_cell.angle_alpha   90.00
_cell.angle_beta   90.00
_cell.angle_gamma   90.00
#
_symmetry.space_group_name_H-M   'P 1'
#
loop_
_entity.id
_entity.type
_entity.pdbx_description
1 polymer ?
#
loop_
_entity_poly.entity_id
_entity_poly.type
_entity_poly.pdbx_seq_one_letter_code
_entity_poly.pdbx_strand_id
1 'polypeptide(L)'
;MYGHLALASSVLLAVLTQHANAVDKTRDPSLDTNLATAATQLDRLALLGNDDAWLFDFTAQEPNYNFAPGGVVNMNAATFPAAKGNGMTMAMLNLGPCSMLPPHYHPRASNYVVAIHGNTTTYMYEENGARLVTETLTPGMATIFPQASMHMMVNNGCENAQLVSALNSDDAGTQNIGNVFSNGFPAELVNAAFGQDLASSDVASKMTPVGTGSNWGLSECLKQCGIQANGTYIRF
;
A
#
# COMPACT_ATOMS: atom_id res chain seq x y z
N MET A 1 63.48 -4.45 29.54
CA MET A 1 62.63 -4.95 28.44
C MET A 1 61.19 -4.90 28.90
N TYR A 2 60.49 -3.80 28.65
CA TYR A 2 59.05 -3.70 28.89
C TYR A 2 58.36 -3.82 27.53
N GLY A 3 57.67 -4.93 27.30
CA GLY A 3 56.86 -5.16 26.12
C GLY A 3 55.45 -4.63 26.33
N HIS A 4 55.06 -3.63 25.55
CA HIS A 4 53.66 -3.24 25.39
C HIS A 4 53.05 -4.02 24.22
N LEU A 5 52.14 -4.95 24.50
CA LEU A 5 51.21 -5.47 23.49
C LEU A 5 50.06 -4.47 23.34
N ALA A 6 49.97 -3.84 22.17
CA ALA A 6 48.78 -3.11 21.75
C ALA A 6 47.83 -4.08 21.05
N LEU A 7 46.68 -4.36 21.67
CA LEU A 7 45.54 -5.03 21.02
C LEU A 7 44.81 -3.98 20.17
N ALA A 8 44.96 -4.07 18.85
CA ALA A 8 44.14 -3.32 17.90
C ALA A 8 42.75 -3.96 17.86
N SER A 9 41.75 -3.27 18.43
CA SER A 9 40.36 -3.68 18.37
C SER A 9 39.74 -3.15 17.08
N SER A 10 39.55 -4.03 16.09
CA SER A 10 38.88 -3.71 14.83
C SER A 10 37.38 -3.58 15.06
N VAL A 11 36.86 -2.35 15.10
CA VAL A 11 35.42 -2.08 15.10
C VAL A 11 34.91 -2.27 13.66
N LEU A 12 34.13 -3.33 13.43
CA LEU A 12 33.46 -3.57 12.16
C LEU A 12 32.23 -2.65 12.07
N LEU A 13 32.35 -1.57 11.30
CA LEU A 13 31.26 -0.65 11.04
C LEU A 13 30.29 -1.31 10.04
N ALA A 14 29.18 -1.87 10.51
CA ALA A 14 28.14 -2.38 9.65
C ALA A 14 27.43 -1.20 8.97
N VAL A 15 27.67 -1.03 7.66
CA VAL A 15 26.92 -0.09 6.83
C VAL A 15 25.50 -0.64 6.67
N LEU A 16 24.54 -0.05 7.38
CA LEU A 16 23.11 -0.30 7.15
C LEU A 16 22.72 0.29 5.80
N THR A 17 22.79 -0.51 4.74
CA THR A 17 22.22 -0.18 3.45
C THR A 17 20.70 -0.09 3.57
N GLN A 18 20.15 1.12 3.55
CA GLN A 18 18.71 1.34 3.41
C GLN A 18 18.29 0.88 2.01
N HIS A 19 17.54 -0.22 1.93
CA HIS A 19 16.95 -0.68 0.68
C HIS A 19 15.52 -0.18 0.58
N ALA A 20 15.14 0.34 -0.59
CA ALA A 20 13.74 0.58 -0.90
C ALA A 20 13.04 -0.79 -1.05
N ASN A 21 11.96 -1.01 -0.30
CA ASN A 21 11.13 -2.19 -0.44
C ASN A 21 9.98 -1.88 -1.40
N ALA A 22 10.13 -2.27 -2.66
CA ALA A 22 9.07 -2.14 -3.66
C ALA A 22 8.03 -3.23 -3.43
N VAL A 23 6.80 -2.81 -3.10
CA VAL A 23 5.66 -3.74 -2.95
C VAL A 23 5.29 -4.33 -4.31
N ASP A 24 5.13 -3.46 -5.32
CA ASP A 24 5.01 -3.87 -6.70
C ASP A 24 6.40 -4.08 -7.30
N LYS A 25 6.73 -5.32 -7.62
CA LYS A 25 8.00 -5.68 -8.28
C LYS A 25 7.81 -5.59 -9.79
N THR A 26 8.75 -4.93 -10.47
CA THR A 26 8.76 -4.86 -11.94
C THR A 26 8.80 -6.28 -12.51
N ARG A 27 7.74 -6.66 -13.24
CA ARG A 27 7.54 -8.00 -13.78
C ARG A 27 8.57 -8.34 -14.85
N ASP A 28 8.88 -7.39 -15.73
CA ASP A 28 9.90 -7.53 -16.77
C ASP A 28 10.71 -6.24 -16.91
N PRO A 29 11.82 -6.09 -16.17
CA PRO A 29 12.66 -4.89 -16.21
C PRO A 29 13.24 -4.56 -17.59
N SER A 30 13.48 -5.58 -18.43
CA SER A 30 14.07 -5.39 -19.75
C SER A 30 13.03 -4.82 -20.72
N LEU A 31 11.84 -5.42 -20.75
CA LEU A 31 10.72 -4.90 -21.53
C LEU A 31 10.36 -3.48 -21.07
N ASP A 32 10.32 -3.25 -19.76
CA ASP A 32 10.04 -1.94 -19.19
C ASP A 32 11.05 -0.87 -19.62
N THR A 33 12.33 -1.24 -19.73
CA THR A 33 13.40 -0.35 -20.20
C THR A 33 13.25 -0.06 -21.68
N ASN A 34 12.97 -1.08 -22.49
CA ASN A 34 12.76 -0.95 -23.92
C ASN A 34 11.52 -0.09 -24.23
N LEU A 35 10.43 -0.27 -23.50
CA LEU A 35 9.21 0.54 -23.64
C LEU A 35 9.47 2.01 -23.28
N ALA A 36 10.28 2.27 -22.26
CA ALA A 36 10.63 3.63 -21.85
C ALA A 36 11.53 4.37 -22.87
N THR A 37 12.29 3.62 -23.67
CA THR A 37 13.28 4.16 -24.60
C THR A 37 12.86 4.07 -26.08
N ALA A 38 11.74 3.41 -26.37
CA ALA A 38 11.18 3.30 -27.72
C ALA A 38 10.85 4.68 -28.31
N ALA A 39 11.28 4.92 -29.55
CA ALA A 39 11.17 6.22 -30.21
C ALA A 39 9.75 6.55 -30.69
N THR A 40 8.97 5.53 -31.05
CA THR A 40 7.61 5.68 -31.56
C THR A 40 6.63 4.74 -30.87
N GLN A 41 5.33 5.04 -30.98
CA GLN A 41 4.29 4.13 -30.51
C GLN A 41 4.29 2.79 -31.28
N LEU A 42 4.65 2.79 -32.57
CA LEU A 42 4.76 1.54 -33.34
C LEU A 42 5.90 0.65 -32.81
N ASP A 43 7.03 1.23 -32.40
CA ASP A 43 8.12 0.47 -31.75
C ASP A 43 7.63 -0.15 -30.44
N ARG A 44 6.82 0.59 -29.66
CA ARG A 44 6.20 0.08 -28.42
C ARG A 44 5.22 -1.06 -28.70
N LEU A 45 4.38 -0.94 -29.73
CA LEU A 45 3.46 -2.00 -30.15
C LEU A 45 4.22 -3.25 -30.63
N ALA A 46 5.35 -3.09 -31.31
CA ALA A 46 6.21 -4.21 -31.71
C ALA A 46 6.78 -4.96 -30.49
N LEU A 47 7.04 -4.27 -29.37
CA LEU A 47 7.44 -4.87 -28.10
C LEU A 47 6.28 -5.57 -27.36
N LEU A 48 5.04 -5.15 -27.61
CA LEU A 48 3.80 -5.69 -27.02
C LEU A 48 3.00 -6.51 -28.05
N GLY A 49 3.69 -7.33 -28.84
CA GLY A 49 3.11 -7.98 -30.03
C GLY A 49 2.17 -9.17 -29.79
N ASN A 50 2.04 -9.65 -28.56
CA ASN A 50 1.13 -10.75 -28.19
C ASN A 50 -0.06 -10.21 -27.40
N ASP A 51 -1.25 -10.77 -27.63
CA ASP A 51 -2.50 -10.40 -26.92
C ASP A 51 -2.37 -10.55 -25.40
N ASP A 52 -1.58 -11.51 -24.91
CA ASP A 52 -1.32 -11.68 -23.47
C ASP A 52 -0.63 -10.45 -22.83
N ALA A 53 0.09 -9.64 -23.61
CA ALA A 53 0.71 -8.41 -23.13
C ALA A 53 -0.34 -7.31 -22.83
N TRP A 54 -1.58 -7.51 -23.30
CA TRP A 54 -2.71 -6.59 -23.16
C TRP A 54 -3.76 -7.07 -22.17
N LEU A 55 -3.56 -8.24 -21.56
CA LEU A 55 -4.48 -8.82 -20.59
C LEU A 55 -3.86 -8.78 -19.18
N PHE A 56 -4.56 -8.14 -18.25
CA PHE A 56 -4.23 -8.18 -16.83
C PHE A 56 -5.35 -8.85 -16.04
N ASP A 57 -5.05 -9.98 -15.40
CA ASP A 57 -6.00 -10.70 -14.55
C ASP A 57 -5.73 -10.36 -13.08
N PHE A 58 -6.57 -9.50 -12.49
CA PHE A 58 -6.49 -9.14 -11.08
C PHE A 58 -6.65 -10.35 -10.15
N THR A 59 -7.43 -11.36 -10.55
CA THR A 59 -7.78 -12.52 -9.70
C THR A 59 -6.64 -13.52 -9.59
N ALA A 60 -5.67 -13.47 -10.49
CA ALA A 60 -4.48 -14.32 -10.48
C ALA A 60 -3.29 -13.72 -9.69
N GLN A 61 -3.42 -12.52 -9.12
CA GLN A 61 -2.31 -11.79 -8.49
C GLN A 61 -2.11 -12.16 -7.01
N GLU A 62 -1.76 -13.42 -6.76
CA GLU A 62 -1.42 -13.90 -5.41
C GLU A 62 -0.07 -13.35 -4.92
N PRO A 63 0.10 -13.09 -3.60
CA PRO A 63 -0.88 -13.24 -2.52
C PRO A 63 -1.79 -12.01 -2.33
N ASN A 64 -1.76 -11.04 -3.24
CA ASN A 64 -2.39 -9.73 -3.07
C ASN A 64 -3.90 -9.77 -3.35
N TYR A 65 -4.37 -10.71 -4.17
CA TYR A 65 -5.79 -10.98 -4.34
C TYR A 65 -6.35 -11.82 -3.17
N ASN A 66 -6.55 -11.20 -2.00
CA ASN A 66 -7.03 -11.92 -0.82
C ASN A 66 -8.10 -11.14 -0.06
N PHE A 67 -8.91 -11.85 0.74
CA PHE A 67 -9.95 -11.30 1.63
C PHE A 67 -9.68 -11.65 3.11
N ALA A 68 -8.44 -11.96 3.49
CA ALA A 68 -8.11 -12.45 4.83
C ALA A 68 -6.83 -11.79 5.39
N PRO A 69 -6.90 -10.58 5.97
CA PRO A 69 -8.10 -9.74 6.08
C PRO A 69 -8.44 -8.99 4.78
N GLY A 70 -7.52 -8.91 3.83
CA GLY A 70 -7.72 -8.20 2.57
C GLY A 70 -6.40 -7.87 1.87
N GLY A 71 -6.50 -7.39 0.63
CA GLY A 71 -5.34 -7.00 -0.16
C GLY A 71 -5.69 -6.02 -1.27
N VAL A 72 -4.66 -5.36 -1.80
CA VAL A 72 -4.80 -4.48 -2.96
C VAL A 72 -3.85 -4.96 -4.04
N VAL A 73 -4.42 -5.13 -5.23
CA VAL A 73 -3.70 -5.52 -6.45
C VAL A 73 -3.62 -4.30 -7.35
N ASN A 74 -2.40 -3.83 -7.62
CA ASN A 74 -2.16 -2.73 -8.54
C ASN A 74 -1.87 -3.25 -9.96
N MET A 75 -2.50 -2.63 -10.94
CA MET A 75 -2.16 -2.70 -12.36
C MET A 75 -1.51 -1.36 -12.73
N ASN A 76 -0.18 -1.34 -12.72
CA ASN A 76 0.65 -0.16 -12.99
C ASN A 76 1.84 -0.52 -13.88
N ALA A 77 2.75 0.42 -14.12
CA ALA A 77 3.91 0.17 -14.98
C ALA A 77 4.79 -1.00 -14.51
N ALA A 78 4.85 -1.29 -13.21
CA ALA A 78 5.66 -2.38 -12.68
C ALA A 78 5.00 -3.76 -12.90
N THR A 79 3.68 -3.86 -12.68
CA THR A 79 2.95 -5.14 -12.74
C THR A 79 2.37 -5.45 -14.13
N PHE A 80 2.16 -4.41 -14.95
CA PHE A 80 1.59 -4.50 -16.28
C PHE A 80 2.34 -3.56 -17.25
N PRO A 81 3.39 -4.05 -17.95
CA PRO A 81 4.25 -3.21 -18.81
C PRO A 81 3.50 -2.38 -19.86
N ALA A 82 2.37 -2.87 -20.38
CA ALA A 82 1.53 -2.13 -21.32
C ALA A 82 0.94 -0.82 -20.72
N ALA A 83 0.81 -0.72 -19.39
CA ALA A 83 0.40 0.52 -18.72
C ALA A 83 1.48 1.60 -18.74
N LYS A 84 2.76 1.25 -18.93
CA LYS A 84 3.88 2.20 -18.78
C LYS A 84 3.73 3.44 -19.66
N GLY A 85 3.78 4.63 -19.08
CA GLY A 85 3.69 5.90 -19.81
C GLY A 85 2.25 6.33 -20.12
N ASN A 86 1.22 5.64 -19.61
CA ASN A 86 -0.17 6.10 -19.71
C ASN A 86 -0.57 7.00 -18.53
N GLY A 87 0.27 7.11 -17.50
CA GLY A 87 0.03 7.96 -16.34
C GLY A 87 -1.13 7.49 -15.47
N MET A 88 -1.38 6.18 -15.39
CA MET A 88 -2.49 5.60 -14.66
C MET A 88 -2.11 4.32 -13.91
N THR A 89 -2.61 4.19 -12.69
CA THR A 89 -2.68 2.92 -11.97
C THR A 89 -4.16 2.56 -11.80
N MET A 90 -4.54 1.34 -12.15
CA MET A 90 -5.80 0.79 -11.65
C MET A 90 -5.51 -0.12 -10.48
N ALA A 91 -6.39 -0.17 -9.49
CA ALA A 91 -6.24 -1.08 -8.38
C ALA A 91 -7.56 -1.77 -8.04
N MET A 92 -7.49 -3.05 -7.70
CA MET A 92 -8.60 -3.78 -7.11
C MET A 92 -8.34 -3.95 -5.61
N LEU A 93 -9.28 -3.50 -4.79
CA LEU A 93 -9.18 -3.49 -3.34
C LEU A 93 -10.15 -4.52 -2.77
N ASN A 94 -9.61 -5.55 -2.15
CA ASN A 94 -10.33 -6.67 -1.59
C ASN A 94 -10.34 -6.54 -0.07
N LEU A 95 -11.53 -6.34 0.50
CA LEU A 95 -11.71 -6.21 1.94
C LEU A 95 -12.55 -7.38 2.45
N GLY A 96 -11.93 -8.29 3.19
CA GLY A 96 -12.64 -9.29 3.96
C GLY A 96 -13.56 -8.68 5.02
N PRO A 97 -14.38 -9.49 5.68
CA PRO A 97 -15.24 -9.03 6.75
C PRO A 97 -14.43 -8.33 7.84
N CYS A 98 -14.94 -7.19 8.33
CA CYS A 98 -14.28 -6.43 9.41
C CYS A 98 -12.81 -6.12 9.13
N SER A 99 -12.47 -5.76 7.89
CA SER A 99 -11.12 -5.36 7.50
C SER A 99 -11.04 -3.89 7.13
N MET A 100 -9.82 -3.36 7.05
CA MET A 100 -9.58 -1.97 6.67
C MET A 100 -8.31 -1.80 5.85
N LEU A 101 -8.34 -0.84 4.92
CA LEU A 101 -7.12 -0.15 4.51
C LEU A 101 -6.87 0.95 5.54
N PRO A 102 -5.76 0.87 6.31
CA PRO A 102 -5.48 1.82 7.38
C PRO A 102 -5.26 3.24 6.82
N PRO A 103 -5.16 4.27 7.68
CA PRO A 103 -4.87 5.63 7.23
C PRO A 103 -3.63 5.72 6.35
N HIS A 104 -3.82 6.22 5.12
CA HIS A 104 -2.77 6.40 4.12
C HIS A 104 -3.07 7.57 3.18
N TYR A 105 -2.10 7.90 2.34
CA TYR A 105 -2.31 8.77 1.17
C TYR A 105 -1.42 8.33 -0.01
N HIS A 106 -1.72 8.90 -1.18
CA HIS A 106 -0.93 8.73 -2.40
C HIS A 106 -0.16 10.01 -2.71
N PRO A 107 1.19 10.01 -2.60
CA PRO A 107 1.99 11.22 -2.78
C PRO A 107 1.99 11.74 -4.24
N ARG A 108 1.68 10.87 -5.21
CA ARG A 108 1.81 11.18 -6.64
C ARG A 108 0.51 11.04 -7.44
N ALA A 109 -0.62 10.75 -6.80
CA ALA A 109 -1.89 10.59 -7.51
C ALA A 109 -3.10 10.99 -6.65
N SER A 110 -4.11 11.54 -7.31
CA SER A 110 -5.50 11.47 -6.85
C SER A 110 -6.04 10.05 -7.12
N ASN A 111 -6.92 9.56 -6.25
CA ASN A 111 -7.56 8.25 -6.36
C ASN A 111 -9.08 8.41 -6.49
N TYR A 112 -9.64 7.94 -7.61
CA TYR A 112 -11.08 7.80 -7.80
C TYR A 112 -11.46 6.35 -7.53
N VAL A 113 -12.37 6.12 -6.59
CA VAL A 113 -12.73 4.76 -6.16
C VAL A 113 -14.22 4.52 -6.29
N VAL A 114 -14.60 3.36 -6.80
CA VAL A 114 -16.00 2.90 -6.91
C VAL A 114 -16.14 1.54 -6.23
N ALA A 115 -17.20 1.36 -5.44
CA ALA A 115 -17.54 0.05 -4.90
C ALA A 115 -18.21 -0.81 -5.96
N ILE A 116 -17.81 -2.08 -6.05
CA ILE A 116 -18.40 -3.07 -6.97
C ILE A 116 -19.04 -4.25 -6.24
N HIS A 117 -18.70 -4.46 -4.96
CA HIS A 117 -19.31 -5.47 -4.10
C HIS A 117 -19.33 -5.03 -2.64
N GLY A 118 -20.34 -5.47 -1.88
CA GLY A 118 -20.43 -5.28 -0.43
C GLY A 118 -20.65 -3.82 -0.02
N ASN A 119 -20.19 -3.47 1.18
CA ASN A 119 -20.30 -2.14 1.75
C ASN A 119 -18.94 -1.71 2.30
N THR A 120 -18.50 -0.50 1.97
CA THR A 120 -17.27 0.09 2.50
C THR A 120 -17.54 1.52 2.96
N THR A 121 -17.23 1.82 4.21
CA THR A 121 -17.20 3.19 4.71
C THR A 121 -15.82 3.78 4.49
N THR A 122 -15.77 4.97 3.91
CA THR A 122 -14.53 5.71 3.66
C THR A 122 -14.50 6.96 4.53
N TYR A 123 -13.29 7.35 4.92
CA TYR A 123 -13.04 8.56 5.69
C TYR A 123 -11.89 9.31 5.03
N MET A 124 -12.03 10.62 4.84
CA MET A 124 -10.99 11.48 4.28
C MET A 124 -10.86 12.77 5.07
N TYR A 125 -9.62 13.18 5.29
CA TYR A 125 -9.25 14.45 5.88
C TYR A 125 -8.16 15.10 5.03
N GLU A 126 -8.45 16.25 4.42
CA GLU A 126 -7.55 16.84 3.42
C GLU A 126 -6.44 17.68 4.05
N GLU A 127 -6.75 18.53 5.02
CA GLU A 127 -5.79 19.44 5.64
C GLU A 127 -6.26 19.98 6.99
N ASN A 128 -5.38 20.68 7.71
CA ASN A 128 -5.69 21.27 9.01
C ASN A 128 -6.90 22.21 8.95
N GLY A 129 -7.90 21.94 9.77
CA GLY A 129 -9.12 22.73 9.83
C GLY A 129 -10.19 22.31 8.81
N ALA A 130 -9.88 21.37 7.92
CA ALA A 130 -10.91 20.72 7.10
C ALA A 130 -11.89 19.94 7.99
N ARG A 131 -13.08 19.67 7.45
CA ARG A 131 -14.00 18.70 8.06
C ARG A 131 -13.60 17.29 7.67
N LEU A 132 -14.01 16.31 8.46
CA LEU A 132 -14.03 14.92 8.02
C LEU A 132 -15.06 14.74 6.91
N VAL A 133 -14.65 14.12 5.81
CA VAL A 133 -15.55 13.61 4.77
C VAL A 133 -15.74 12.13 5.02
N THR A 134 -17.00 11.69 5.13
CA THR A 134 -17.36 10.30 5.40
C THR A 134 -18.39 9.87 4.40
N GLU A 135 -18.12 8.81 3.66
CA GLU A 135 -19.04 8.27 2.66
C GLU A 135 -19.18 6.75 2.80
N THR A 136 -20.39 6.25 2.61
CA THR A 136 -20.67 4.80 2.56
C THR A 136 -20.85 4.39 1.11
N LEU A 137 -19.98 3.52 0.61
CA LEU A 137 -20.00 3.04 -0.76
C LEU A 137 -20.62 1.65 -0.82
N THR A 138 -21.73 1.53 -1.55
CA THR A 138 -22.33 0.28 -2.01
C THR A 138 -22.15 0.16 -3.53
N PRO A 139 -22.43 -0.99 -4.18
CA PRO A 139 -22.12 -1.18 -5.59
C PRO A 139 -22.65 -0.05 -6.49
N GLY A 140 -21.76 0.51 -7.31
CA GLY A 140 -22.04 1.64 -8.22
C GLY A 140 -21.85 3.03 -7.59
N MET A 141 -21.57 3.14 -6.30
CA MET A 141 -21.24 4.42 -5.64
C MET A 141 -19.74 4.67 -5.67
N ALA A 142 -19.35 5.92 -5.88
CA ALA A 142 -17.96 6.34 -5.99
C ALA A 142 -17.64 7.55 -5.12
N THR A 143 -16.37 7.70 -4.77
CA THR A 143 -15.81 8.90 -4.15
C THR A 143 -14.41 9.20 -4.72
N ILE A 144 -13.82 10.31 -4.31
CA ILE A 144 -12.49 10.75 -4.71
C ILE A 144 -11.65 11.05 -3.47
N PHE A 145 -10.37 10.67 -3.54
CA PHE A 145 -9.32 11.12 -2.64
C PHE A 145 -8.32 11.95 -3.45
N PRO A 146 -8.29 13.29 -3.31
CA PRO A 146 -7.31 14.13 -3.99
C PRO A 146 -5.87 13.74 -3.65
N GLN A 147 -4.92 14.11 -4.50
CA GLN A 147 -3.50 13.85 -4.28
C GLN A 147 -3.06 14.29 -2.88
N ALA A 148 -2.36 13.38 -2.18
CA ALA A 148 -1.89 13.54 -0.81
C ALA A 148 -2.98 13.77 0.27
N SER A 149 -4.27 13.61 -0.03
CA SER A 149 -5.30 13.63 1.00
C SER A 149 -5.24 12.36 1.86
N MET A 150 -5.28 12.51 3.18
CA MET A 150 -5.28 11.36 4.07
C MET A 150 -6.65 10.70 4.08
N HIS A 151 -6.68 9.38 3.88
CA HIS A 151 -7.92 8.62 3.86
C HIS A 151 -7.75 7.20 4.39
N MET A 152 -8.87 6.56 4.70
CA MET A 152 -8.95 5.14 5.05
C MET A 152 -10.26 4.55 4.55
N MET A 153 -10.30 3.23 4.42
CA MET A 153 -11.46 2.49 3.91
C MET A 153 -11.71 1.29 4.81
N VAL A 154 -12.96 1.09 5.23
CA VAL A 154 -13.32 0.07 6.23
C VAL A 154 -14.52 -0.73 5.75
N ASN A 155 -14.37 -2.05 5.73
CA ASN A 155 -15.50 -2.96 5.62
C ASN A 155 -16.04 -3.25 7.03
N ASN A 156 -17.17 -2.64 7.37
CA ASN A 156 -17.84 -2.83 8.67
C ASN A 156 -18.87 -3.98 8.65
N GLY A 157 -18.92 -4.76 7.55
CA GLY A 157 -19.83 -5.88 7.38
C GLY A 157 -19.20 -7.23 7.71
N CYS A 158 -20.06 -8.24 7.80
CA CYS A 158 -19.67 -9.65 8.00
C CYS A 158 -19.42 -10.40 6.68
N GLU A 159 -19.53 -9.71 5.53
CA GLU A 159 -19.29 -10.24 4.19
C GLU A 159 -18.15 -9.48 3.51
N ASN A 160 -17.61 -10.03 2.43
CA ASN A 160 -16.56 -9.38 1.65
C ASN A 160 -17.07 -8.09 0.99
N ALA A 161 -16.19 -7.10 0.87
CA ALA A 161 -16.39 -5.89 0.08
C ALA A 161 -15.26 -5.77 -0.95
N GLN A 162 -15.57 -5.18 -2.10
CA GLN A 162 -14.60 -4.99 -3.18
C GLN A 162 -14.79 -3.64 -3.86
N LEU A 163 -13.69 -2.97 -4.12
CA LEU A 163 -13.64 -1.68 -4.80
C LEU A 163 -12.67 -1.73 -5.98
N VAL A 164 -12.85 -0.79 -6.90
CA VAL A 164 -11.90 -0.50 -7.98
C VAL A 164 -11.47 0.96 -7.88
N SER A 165 -10.17 1.19 -7.86
CA SER A 165 -9.55 2.51 -7.87
C SER A 165 -8.91 2.81 -9.22
N ALA A 166 -9.00 4.06 -9.65
CA ALA A 166 -8.25 4.65 -10.75
C ALA A 166 -7.43 5.82 -10.21
N LEU A 167 -6.11 5.72 -10.33
CA LEU A 167 -5.16 6.71 -9.85
C LEU A 167 -4.43 7.33 -11.02
N ASN A 168 -4.32 8.65 -11.05
CA ASN A 168 -3.73 9.40 -12.18
C ASN A 168 -2.19 9.47 -12.14
N SER A 169 -1.54 8.33 -11.86
CA SER A 169 -0.10 8.14 -12.03
C SER A 169 0.23 6.67 -12.23
N ASP A 170 1.21 6.37 -13.10
CA ASP A 170 1.78 5.01 -13.25
C ASP A 170 2.60 4.57 -12.02
N ASP A 171 2.86 5.51 -11.11
CA ASP A 171 3.51 5.30 -9.83
C ASP A 171 2.84 6.23 -8.81
N ALA A 172 1.65 5.84 -8.33
CA ALA A 172 0.89 6.65 -7.37
C ALA A 172 1.60 6.80 -6.02
N GLY A 173 2.35 5.76 -5.62
CA GLY A 173 2.89 5.58 -4.27
C GLY A 173 1.80 5.37 -3.23
N THR A 174 2.14 4.74 -2.11
CA THR A 174 1.24 4.62 -0.95
C THR A 174 2.05 4.86 0.32
N GLN A 175 1.58 5.77 1.17
CA GLN A 175 2.22 6.07 2.44
C GLN A 175 1.27 5.81 3.60
N ASN A 176 1.49 4.69 4.30
CA ASN A 176 0.75 4.33 5.51
C ASN A 176 1.22 5.17 6.70
N ILE A 177 0.30 5.90 7.31
CA ILE A 177 0.62 6.87 8.37
C ILE A 177 1.11 6.19 9.64
N GLY A 178 0.53 5.04 9.99
CA GLY A 178 0.97 4.25 11.14
C GLY A 178 2.43 3.83 11.01
N ASN A 179 2.87 3.41 9.82
CA ASN A 179 4.27 3.02 9.57
C ASN A 179 5.23 4.21 9.69
N VAL A 180 4.84 5.40 9.23
CA VAL A 180 5.66 6.62 9.33
C VAL A 180 5.98 6.95 10.79
N PHE A 181 4.97 6.97 11.65
CA PHE A 181 5.15 7.34 13.05
C PHE A 181 5.69 6.22 13.93
N SER A 182 5.52 4.95 13.57
CA SER A 182 6.05 3.84 14.37
C SER A 182 7.49 3.47 14.05
N ASN A 183 7.86 3.47 12.76
CA ASN A 183 9.12 2.89 12.26
C ASN A 183 9.86 3.80 11.26
N GLY A 184 9.24 4.89 10.80
CA GLY A 184 9.82 5.75 9.77
C GLY A 184 10.74 6.84 10.31
N PHE A 185 10.26 7.61 11.29
CA PHE A 185 11.02 8.70 11.90
C PHE A 185 11.78 8.26 13.17
N PRO A 186 12.81 9.02 13.60
CA PRO A 186 13.47 8.77 14.87
C PRO A 186 12.47 8.78 16.03
N ALA A 187 12.46 7.70 16.81
CA ALA A 187 11.44 7.47 17.84
C ALA A 187 11.39 8.60 18.87
N GLU A 188 12.55 9.13 19.30
CA GLU A 188 12.60 10.27 20.23
C GLU A 188 11.87 11.52 19.72
N LEU A 189 11.94 11.80 18.40
CA LEU A 189 11.32 12.97 17.80
C LEU A 189 9.82 12.77 17.63
N VAL A 190 9.39 11.55 17.28
CA VAL A 190 7.97 11.21 17.27
C VAL A 190 7.41 11.32 18.68
N ASN A 191 8.03 10.70 19.68
CA ASN A 191 7.51 10.72 21.05
C ASN A 191 7.49 12.15 21.63
N ALA A 192 8.48 12.98 21.30
CA ALA A 192 8.44 14.40 21.63
C ALA A 192 7.28 15.15 20.96
N ALA A 193 6.98 14.87 19.69
CA ALA A 193 5.88 15.49 18.96
C ALA A 193 4.50 15.09 19.49
N PHE A 194 4.33 13.85 19.94
CA PHE A 194 3.06 13.34 20.48
C PHE A 194 2.93 13.48 22.00
N GLY A 195 4.01 13.84 22.71
CA GLY A 195 4.03 13.94 24.17
C GLY A 195 3.86 12.60 24.90
N GLN A 196 4.05 11.47 24.21
CA GLN A 196 3.90 10.11 24.72
C GLN A 196 4.69 9.11 23.87
N ASP A 197 4.88 7.90 24.38
CA ASP A 197 5.60 6.82 23.69
C ASP A 197 4.76 6.15 22.59
N LEU A 198 4.59 6.86 21.46
CA LEU A 198 3.92 6.34 20.27
C LEU A 198 4.86 5.47 19.42
N ALA A 199 6.08 5.93 19.20
CA ALA A 199 7.13 5.20 18.51
C ALA A 199 7.90 4.36 19.53
N SER A 200 7.47 3.11 19.71
CA SER A 200 8.14 2.12 20.55
C SER A 200 8.32 0.80 19.80
N SER A 201 9.26 -0.03 20.24
CA SER A 201 9.47 -1.37 19.67
C SER A 201 8.22 -2.26 19.76
N ASP A 202 7.41 -2.08 20.81
CA ASP A 202 6.14 -2.78 20.99
C ASP A 202 5.11 -2.36 19.92
N VAL A 203 4.90 -1.06 19.73
CA VAL A 203 3.98 -0.53 18.69
C VAL A 203 4.46 -0.96 17.31
N ALA A 204 5.75 -0.76 17.03
CA ALA A 204 6.41 -1.19 15.80
C ALA A 204 6.17 -2.68 15.48
N SER A 205 6.27 -3.56 16.47
CA SER A 205 6.09 -5.01 16.30
C SER A 205 4.65 -5.41 15.99
N LYS A 206 3.69 -4.55 16.31
CA LYS A 206 2.25 -4.75 16.08
C LYS A 206 1.78 -4.09 14.79
N MET A 207 2.56 -3.16 14.23
CA MET A 207 2.24 -2.55 12.94
C MET A 207 2.41 -3.55 11.80
N THR A 208 1.52 -3.44 10.84
CA THR A 208 1.58 -4.18 9.59
C THR A 208 2.83 -3.81 8.83
N PRO A 209 3.52 -4.76 8.17
CA PRO A 209 4.58 -4.44 7.24
C PRO A 209 4.13 -3.42 6.18
N VAL A 210 5.09 -2.65 5.66
CA VAL A 210 4.83 -1.78 4.50
C VAL A 210 4.35 -2.66 3.34
N GLY A 211 3.23 -2.30 2.75
CA GLY A 211 2.53 -3.12 1.78
C GLY A 211 1.26 -2.43 1.29
N THR A 212 0.69 -2.96 0.22
CA THR A 212 -0.62 -2.55 -0.32
C THR A 212 -1.78 -3.19 0.48
N GLY A 213 -1.47 -3.96 1.52
CA GLY A 213 -2.41 -4.84 2.22
C GLY A 213 -3.44 -4.17 3.13
N SER A 214 -4.34 -5.03 3.63
CA SER A 214 -5.39 -4.72 4.59
C SER A 214 -5.02 -5.20 6.00
N ASN A 215 -5.69 -4.63 6.99
CA ASN A 215 -5.61 -5.03 8.39
C ASN A 215 -6.99 -5.34 8.95
N TRP A 216 -7.01 -5.98 10.13
CA TRP A 216 -8.24 -6.11 10.88
C TRP A 216 -8.79 -4.74 11.30
N GLY A 217 -10.10 -4.63 11.18
CA GLY A 217 -10.92 -3.47 11.50
C GLY A 217 -11.19 -3.33 13.00
N LEU A 218 -12.35 -2.75 13.31
CA LEU A 218 -12.79 -2.56 14.69
C LEU A 218 -13.05 -3.90 15.40
N SER A 219 -12.62 -4.00 16.66
CA SER A 219 -12.85 -5.18 17.51
C SER A 219 -14.32 -5.50 17.69
N GLU A 220 -15.19 -4.48 17.72
CA GLU A 220 -16.64 -4.67 17.80
C GLU A 220 -17.20 -5.36 16.55
N CYS A 221 -16.70 -5.02 15.36
CA CYS A 221 -17.10 -5.71 14.13
C CYS A 221 -16.66 -7.18 14.18
N LEU A 222 -15.40 -7.43 14.55
CA LEU A 222 -14.87 -8.80 14.66
C LEU A 222 -15.72 -9.65 15.59
N LYS A 223 -16.09 -9.10 16.76
CA LYS A 223 -16.97 -9.75 17.72
C LYS A 223 -18.36 -10.00 17.15
N GLN A 224 -18.96 -9.00 16.50
CA GLN A 224 -20.27 -9.11 15.87
C GLN A 224 -20.30 -10.20 14.80
N CYS A 225 -19.25 -10.31 13.99
CA CYS A 225 -19.15 -11.27 12.90
C CYS A 225 -18.55 -12.63 13.30
N GLY A 226 -18.24 -12.83 14.59
CA GLY A 226 -17.69 -14.09 15.10
C GLY A 226 -16.28 -14.40 14.59
N ILE A 227 -15.51 -13.37 14.22
CA ILE A 227 -14.18 -13.51 13.63
C ILE A 227 -13.14 -13.49 14.75
N GLN A 228 -12.38 -14.57 14.85
CA GLN A 228 -11.15 -14.58 15.63
C GLN A 228 -10.02 -14.10 14.74
N ALA A 229 -9.52 -12.88 15.00
CA ALA A 229 -8.31 -12.39 14.38
C ALA A 229 -7.12 -13.23 14.88
N ASN A 230 -6.87 -14.37 14.25
CA ASN A 230 -5.67 -15.15 14.52
C ASN A 230 -4.49 -14.29 14.09
N GLY A 231 -3.68 -13.89 15.07
CA GLY A 231 -2.61 -12.93 14.88
C GLY A 231 -1.55 -13.48 13.94
N THR A 232 -1.68 -13.25 12.64
CA THR A 232 -0.56 -13.00 11.75
C THR A 232 -1.12 -12.32 10.50
N TYR A 233 -0.80 -11.04 10.36
CA TYR A 233 -0.82 -10.32 9.10
C TYR A 233 -0.28 -11.21 7.97
N ILE A 234 -0.81 -11.09 6.75
CA ILE A 234 -0.06 -11.59 5.59
C ILE A 234 1.25 -10.80 5.58
N ARG A 235 2.36 -11.49 5.91
CA ARG A 235 3.70 -10.93 5.84
C ARG A 235 4.08 -10.92 4.35
N PHE A 236 4.16 -9.72 3.77
CA PHE A 236 4.73 -9.51 2.43
C PHE A 236 6.25 -9.71 2.45
#